data_AF-A0A1T4K9R5-F1
#
_entry.id   AF-A0A1T4K9R5-F1
#
_cell.length_a   1.000
_cell.length_b   1.000
_cell.length_c   1.000
_cell.angle_alpha   90.00
_cell.angle_beta   90.00
_cell.angle_gamma   90.00
#
_symmetry.space_group_name_H-M   'P 1'
#
loop_
_entity.id
_entity.type
_entity.pdbx_description
1 polymer ?
#
loop_
_entity_poly.entity_id
_entity_poly.type
_entity_poly.pdbx_seq_one_letter_code
_entity_poly.pdbx_strand_id
1 'polypeptide(L)'
;MMRKSARFFTVLFNVIFSFVLFFFVLNAVLFGLCFPAGTMLPLPEYQILRVNVLSKSRSFSGSSVSARIAILDMQGNDCAVIERSWNGDYLYVTFRTAEFNGKTFFFPEKIYGSESAVLKKSFGSHKRGTNLLSYYLENNQCFLTGNRSSYLHRKNMFILARFAFSPMAAVASGFSSRYTVNLSECEPEKDYGVFTGSEDGLVLRLQ
;
A
#
# COMPACT_ATOMS: atom_id res chain seq x y z
N MET A 1 5.15 -53.04 4.75
CA MET A 1 5.71 -51.67 4.53
C MET A 1 4.63 -50.58 4.39
N MET A 2 3.48 -50.84 3.72
CA MET A 2 2.39 -49.87 3.52
C MET A 2 1.80 -49.22 4.78
N ARG A 3 1.69 -49.97 5.90
CA ARG A 3 1.06 -49.48 7.15
C ARG A 3 1.85 -48.36 7.86
N LYS A 4 3.18 -48.35 7.72
CA LYS A 4 4.04 -47.28 8.28
C LYS A 4 3.96 -46.01 7.43
N SER A 5 3.88 -46.15 6.10
CA SER A 5 3.69 -45.05 5.16
C SER A 5 2.35 -44.34 5.38
N ALA A 6 1.26 -45.10 5.55
CA ALA A 6 -0.06 -44.53 5.83
C ALA A 6 -0.11 -43.75 7.16
N ARG A 7 0.48 -44.28 8.24
CA ARG A 7 0.56 -43.56 9.53
C ARG A 7 1.41 -42.29 9.44
N PHE A 8 2.55 -42.35 8.74
CA PHE A 8 3.38 -41.19 8.51
C PHE A 8 2.63 -40.11 7.72
N PHE A 9 1.89 -40.50 6.67
CA PHE A 9 1.10 -39.59 5.87
C PHE A 9 -0.04 -38.93 6.68
N THR A 10 -0.74 -39.70 7.52
CA THR A 10 -1.78 -39.15 8.41
C THR A 10 -1.20 -38.14 9.41
N VAL A 11 -0.06 -38.45 10.03
CA VAL A 11 0.60 -37.52 10.96
C VAL A 11 1.05 -36.26 10.24
N LEU A 12 1.70 -36.39 9.09
CA LEU A 12 2.15 -35.24 8.29
C LEU A 12 0.97 -34.37 7.84
N PHE A 13 -0.10 -34.98 7.35
CA PHE A 13 -1.33 -34.28 6.98
C PHE A 13 -1.92 -33.51 8.16
N ASN A 14 -2.05 -34.14 9.33
CA ASN A 14 -2.59 -33.48 10.53
C ASN A 14 -1.71 -32.32 11.00
N VAL A 15 -0.38 -32.45 10.91
CA VAL A 15 0.54 -31.36 11.25
C VAL A 15 0.35 -30.19 10.29
N ILE A 16 0.38 -30.44 8.97
CA ILE A 16 0.16 -29.40 7.95
C ILE A 16 -1.22 -28.75 8.14
N PHE A 17 -2.26 -29.55 8.32
CA PHE A 17 -3.61 -29.06 8.54
C PHE A 17 -3.71 -28.19 9.80
N SER A 18 -3.08 -28.60 10.89
CA SER A 18 -3.03 -27.82 12.14
C SER A 18 -2.32 -26.48 11.94
N PHE A 19 -1.21 -26.44 11.20
CA PHE A 19 -0.54 -25.19 10.84
C PHE A 19 -1.43 -24.29 9.99
N VAL A 20 -2.06 -24.82 8.94
CA VAL A 20 -2.98 -24.06 8.08
C VAL A 20 -4.16 -23.51 8.89
N LEU A 21 -4.75 -24.33 9.76
CA LEU A 21 -5.85 -23.91 10.64
C LEU A 21 -5.41 -22.81 11.61
N PHE A 22 -4.24 -22.96 12.23
CA PHE A 22 -3.69 -21.93 13.11
C PHE A 22 -3.49 -20.60 12.39
N PHE A 23 -2.88 -20.63 11.20
CA PHE A 23 -2.73 -19.43 10.37
C PHE A 23 -4.08 -18.83 9.97
N PHE A 24 -5.07 -19.66 9.62
CA PHE A 24 -6.41 -19.21 9.28
C PHE A 24 -7.09 -18.49 10.46
N VAL A 25 -7.09 -19.11 11.64
CA VAL A 25 -7.68 -18.52 12.86
C VAL A 25 -6.99 -17.20 13.22
N LEU A 26 -5.65 -17.15 13.17
CA LEU A 26 -4.90 -15.93 13.43
C LEU A 26 -5.30 -14.79 12.47
N ASN A 27 -5.39 -15.07 11.17
CA ASN A 27 -5.79 -14.07 10.18
C ASN A 27 -7.26 -13.65 10.34
N ALA A 28 -8.16 -14.59 10.69
CA ALA A 28 -9.57 -14.29 10.95
C ALA A 28 -9.73 -13.36 12.17
N VAL A 29 -8.95 -13.58 13.24
CA VAL A 29 -8.94 -12.68 14.41
C VAL A 29 -8.42 -11.29 14.01
N LEU A 30 -7.32 -11.21 13.27
CA LEU A 30 -6.77 -9.93 12.80
C LEU A 30 -7.74 -9.18 11.87
N PHE A 31 -8.45 -9.90 11.01
CA PHE A 31 -9.51 -9.35 10.18
C PHE A 31 -10.67 -8.80 11.04
N GLY A 32 -11.10 -9.55 12.05
CA GLY A 32 -12.13 -9.10 12.99
C GLY A 32 -11.76 -7.80 13.72
N LEU A 33 -10.48 -7.59 14.04
CA LEU A 33 -9.99 -6.35 14.66
C LEU A 33 -10.05 -5.12 13.72
N CYS A 34 -10.20 -5.31 12.41
CA CYS A 34 -10.29 -4.21 11.46
C CYS A 34 -11.63 -3.46 11.55
N PHE A 35 -12.72 -4.14 11.91
CA PHE A 35 -14.04 -3.51 12.08
C PHE A 35 -14.05 -2.42 13.17
N PRO A 36 -13.67 -2.69 14.43
CA PRO A 36 -13.62 -1.64 15.45
C PRO A 36 -12.57 -0.57 15.11
N ALA A 37 -11.45 -0.96 14.49
CA ALA A 37 -10.42 -0.01 14.06
C ALA A 37 -10.96 1.00 13.03
N GLY A 38 -11.72 0.56 12.02
CA GLY A 38 -12.34 1.42 11.01
C GLY A 38 -13.45 2.31 11.57
N THR A 39 -14.20 1.84 12.58
CA THR A 39 -15.24 2.65 13.23
C THR A 39 -14.65 3.85 13.96
N MET A 40 -13.56 3.64 14.71
CA MET A 40 -12.96 4.65 15.59
C MET A 40 -12.19 5.75 14.85
N LEU A 41 -11.79 5.51 13.60
CA LEU A 41 -10.96 6.46 12.86
C LEU A 41 -11.80 7.46 12.06
N PRO A 42 -11.63 8.78 12.25
CA PRO A 42 -12.15 9.76 11.30
C PRO A 42 -11.40 9.63 9.97
N LEU A 43 -12.11 9.80 8.87
CA LEU A 43 -11.54 9.73 7.53
C LEU A 43 -12.03 10.95 6.71
N PRO A 44 -11.37 12.10 6.84
CA PRO A 44 -11.66 13.25 5.97
C PRO A 44 -11.15 12.98 4.55
N GLU A 45 -11.48 13.87 3.61
CA GLU A 45 -10.69 13.98 2.39
C GLU A 45 -9.32 14.59 2.71
N TYR A 46 -8.25 14.00 2.19
CA TYR A 46 -6.90 14.50 2.41
C TYR A 46 -5.97 14.18 1.24
N GLN A 47 -4.90 14.95 1.16
CA GLN A 47 -3.78 14.68 0.26
C GLN A 47 -2.89 13.62 0.90
N ILE A 48 -2.66 12.49 0.21
CA ILE A 48 -1.78 11.41 0.71
C ILE A 48 -0.36 11.59 0.21
N LEU A 49 -0.18 12.08 -1.02
CA LEU A 49 1.13 12.34 -1.60
C LEU A 49 1.22 13.75 -2.18
N ARG A 50 2.38 14.38 -2.02
CA ARG A 50 2.83 15.50 -2.86
C ARG A 50 3.94 15.02 -3.76
N VAL A 51 3.82 15.28 -5.06
CA VAL A 51 4.70 14.79 -6.10
C VAL A 51 5.23 15.99 -6.88
N ASN A 52 6.55 16.11 -6.96
CA ASN A 52 7.23 17.05 -7.83
C ASN A 52 8.17 16.26 -8.74
N VAL A 53 7.89 16.24 -10.04
CA VAL A 53 8.82 15.65 -11.00
C VAL A 53 9.94 16.65 -11.23
N LEU A 54 11.18 16.26 -10.98
CA LEU A 54 12.33 17.15 -11.10
C LEU A 54 12.88 17.13 -12.53
N SER A 55 13.06 15.93 -13.09
CA SER A 55 13.61 15.78 -14.43
C SER A 55 13.22 14.45 -15.05
N LYS A 56 13.20 14.42 -16.39
CA LYS A 56 13.08 13.21 -17.21
C LYS A 56 14.32 13.16 -18.10
N SER A 57 15.07 12.07 -18.03
CA SER A 57 16.29 11.90 -18.83
C SER A 57 16.18 10.65 -19.70
N ARG A 58 16.72 10.72 -20.91
CA ARG A 58 16.78 9.60 -21.84
C ARG A 58 18.18 9.53 -22.42
N SER A 59 18.87 8.42 -22.16
CA SER A 59 20.20 8.15 -22.69
C SER A 59 20.23 6.81 -23.42
N PHE A 60 21.36 6.51 -24.07
CA PHE A 60 21.58 5.21 -24.70
C PHE A 60 21.50 4.05 -23.69
N SER A 61 21.78 4.29 -22.41
CA SER A 61 21.72 3.29 -21.34
C SER A 61 20.32 3.12 -20.72
N GLY A 62 19.32 3.92 -21.13
CA GLY A 62 17.94 3.83 -20.65
C GLY A 62 17.33 5.19 -20.30
N SER A 63 16.03 5.17 -20.00
CA SER A 63 15.28 6.32 -19.50
C SER A 63 15.21 6.33 -17.97
N SER A 64 15.15 7.53 -17.38
CA SER A 64 14.89 7.69 -15.95
C SER A 64 14.06 8.95 -15.65
N VAL A 65 13.26 8.87 -14.59
CA VAL A 65 12.50 9.99 -14.04
C VAL A 65 12.99 10.24 -12.62
N SER A 66 13.39 11.48 -12.35
CA SER A 66 13.73 11.96 -11.00
C SER A 66 12.54 12.72 -10.42
N ALA A 67 12.18 12.42 -9.18
CA ALA A 67 11.08 13.09 -8.50
C ALA A 67 11.32 13.21 -7.00
N ARG A 68 10.76 14.26 -6.41
CA ARG A 68 10.60 14.44 -4.98
C ARG A 68 9.17 14.07 -4.62
N ILE A 69 9.00 13.09 -3.75
CA ILE A 69 7.69 12.59 -3.31
C ILE A 69 7.61 12.68 -1.80
N ALA A 70 6.67 13.49 -1.30
CA ALA A 70 6.35 13.56 0.11
C ALA A 70 5.11 12.71 0.41
N ILE A 71 5.20 11.87 1.44
CA ILE A 71 4.06 11.18 2.03
C ILE A 71 3.49 12.09 3.11
N LEU A 72 2.20 12.37 3.05
CA LEU A 72 1.53 13.28 3.96
C LEU A 72 0.64 12.51 4.94
N ASP A 73 0.57 13.01 6.17
CA ASP A 73 -0.47 12.60 7.12
C ASP A 73 -1.82 13.25 6.80
N MET A 74 -2.87 12.81 7.49
CA MET A 74 -4.23 13.35 7.36
C MET A 74 -4.35 14.83 7.75
N GLN A 75 -3.34 15.44 8.36
CA GLN A 75 -3.29 16.87 8.65
C GLN A 75 -2.43 17.65 7.64
N GLY A 76 -1.89 16.98 6.62
CA GLY A 76 -1.08 17.58 5.56
C GLY A 76 0.39 17.77 5.93
N ASN A 77 0.87 17.22 7.06
CA ASN A 77 2.29 17.27 7.41
C ASN A 77 3.06 16.16 6.70
N ASP A 78 4.30 16.43 6.34
CA ASP A 78 5.20 15.45 5.74
C ASP A 78 5.54 14.33 6.76
N CYS A 79 5.07 13.11 6.52
CA CYS A 79 5.54 11.91 7.21
C CYS A 79 6.97 11.57 6.80
N ALA A 80 7.23 11.67 5.49
CA ALA A 80 8.52 11.37 4.89
C ALA A 80 8.64 12.05 3.53
N VAL A 81 9.87 12.38 3.15
CA VAL A 81 10.20 12.92 1.82
C VAL A 81 11.23 12.01 1.17
N ILE A 82 10.95 11.61 -0.06
CA ILE A 82 11.78 10.71 -0.84
C ILE A 82 12.16 11.43 -2.13
N GLU A 83 13.45 11.67 -2.31
CA GLU A 83 13.98 12.28 -3.53
C GLU A 83 14.98 11.33 -4.17
N ARG A 84 14.66 10.86 -5.37
CA ARG A 84 15.51 9.91 -6.12
C ARG A 84 15.05 9.79 -7.57
N SER A 85 15.79 8.99 -8.33
CA SER A 85 15.45 8.60 -9.70
C SER A 85 14.96 7.15 -9.76
N TRP A 86 14.04 6.91 -10.70
CA TRP A 86 13.54 5.58 -11.06
C TRP A 86 13.72 5.34 -12.55
N ASN A 87 14.09 4.11 -12.91
CA ASN A 87 14.27 3.73 -14.31
C ASN A 87 12.93 3.60 -15.05
N GLY A 88 12.87 4.13 -16.26
CA GLY A 88 11.69 4.18 -17.11
C GLY A 88 11.34 5.61 -17.54
N ASP A 89 10.45 5.72 -18.51
CA ASP A 89 9.96 6.99 -19.06
C ASP A 89 8.80 7.57 -18.23
N TYR A 90 8.14 6.72 -17.45
CA TYR A 90 6.90 7.00 -16.74
C TYR A 90 6.99 6.57 -15.29
N LEU A 91 6.37 7.34 -14.40
CA LEU A 91 6.36 7.08 -12.96
C LEU A 91 4.97 6.67 -12.49
N TYR A 92 4.91 5.69 -11.60
CA TYR A 92 3.66 5.18 -11.04
C TYR A 92 3.78 5.00 -9.54
N VAL A 93 2.64 5.14 -8.86
CA VAL A 93 2.52 4.82 -7.44
C VAL A 93 1.38 3.86 -7.23
N THR A 94 1.66 2.73 -6.58
CA THR A 94 0.63 1.78 -6.16
C THR A 94 0.22 2.04 -4.73
N PHE A 95 -1.06 1.86 -4.46
CA PHE A 95 -1.69 1.94 -3.15
C PHE A 95 -2.44 0.65 -2.87
N ARG A 96 -2.50 0.26 -1.61
CA ARG A 96 -3.44 -0.75 -1.13
C ARG A 96 -4.54 -0.08 -0.32
N THR A 97 -5.71 -0.69 -0.30
CA THR A 97 -6.82 -0.21 0.50
C THR A 97 -7.25 -1.19 1.57
N ALA A 98 -7.82 -0.65 2.65
CA ALA A 98 -8.64 -1.38 3.58
C ALA A 98 -10.01 -0.69 3.63
N GLU A 99 -11.07 -1.41 3.32
CA GLU A 99 -12.43 -0.88 3.30
C GLU A 99 -13.22 -1.51 4.45
N PHE A 100 -13.58 -0.70 5.44
CA PHE A 100 -14.33 -1.15 6.61
C PHE A 100 -15.32 -0.08 7.03
N ASN A 101 -16.56 -0.47 7.33
CA ASN A 101 -17.64 0.42 7.73
C ASN A 101 -17.90 1.57 6.74
N GLY A 102 -17.86 1.28 5.43
CA GLY A 102 -18.10 2.27 4.37
C GLY A 102 -17.00 3.33 4.24
N LYS A 103 -15.81 3.08 4.79
CA LYS A 103 -14.64 3.96 4.69
C LYS A 103 -13.50 3.25 4.00
N THR A 104 -12.93 3.89 2.98
CA THR A 104 -11.80 3.38 2.21
C THR A 104 -10.49 4.03 2.65
N PHE A 105 -9.66 3.30 3.39
CA PHE A 105 -8.35 3.75 3.83
C PHE A 105 -7.29 3.41 2.79
N PHE A 106 -6.52 4.39 2.33
CA PHE A 106 -5.47 4.21 1.31
C PHE A 106 -4.07 4.21 1.94
N PHE A 107 -3.24 3.26 1.51
CA PHE A 107 -1.88 3.08 2.00
C PHE A 107 -0.89 3.07 0.84
N PRO A 108 0.05 4.04 0.75
CA PRO A 108 1.09 4.03 -0.27
C PRO A 108 1.95 2.76 -0.18
N GLU A 109 2.01 1.97 -1.25
CA GLU A 109 2.75 0.70 -1.26
C GLU A 109 4.11 0.86 -1.92
N LYS A 110 4.16 1.42 -3.13
CA LYS A 110 5.39 1.43 -3.93
C LYS A 110 5.37 2.50 -4.99
N ILE A 111 6.51 3.16 -5.19
CA ILE A 111 6.80 3.99 -6.37
C ILE A 111 7.71 3.19 -7.30
N TYR A 112 7.42 3.20 -8.59
CA TYR A 112 8.28 2.56 -9.58
C TYR A 112 8.19 3.25 -10.94
N GLY A 113 9.27 3.15 -11.71
CA GLY A 113 9.30 3.59 -13.09
C GLY A 113 8.89 2.48 -14.07
N SER A 114 8.46 2.87 -15.26
CA SER A 114 7.97 1.98 -16.31
C SER A 114 8.29 2.58 -17.68
N GLU A 115 8.62 1.74 -18.65
CA GLU A 115 8.85 2.14 -20.05
C GLU A 115 7.54 2.35 -20.83
N SER A 116 6.41 1.90 -20.27
CA SER A 116 5.07 2.02 -20.89
C SER A 116 4.17 2.97 -20.10
N ALA A 117 3.50 3.89 -20.81
CA ALA A 117 2.44 4.77 -20.32
C ALA A 117 1.13 4.01 -20.03
N VAL A 118 0.98 2.82 -20.60
CA VAL A 118 -0.16 1.93 -20.33
C VAL A 118 0.23 0.96 -19.23
N LEU A 119 -0.61 0.89 -18.19
CA LEU A 119 -0.54 -0.14 -17.15
C LEU A 119 -0.80 -1.52 -17.76
N LYS A 120 0.26 -2.20 -18.20
CA LYS A 120 0.16 -3.63 -18.49
C LYS A 120 -0.14 -4.34 -17.17
N LYS A 121 -1.31 -4.98 -17.05
CA LYS A 121 -1.64 -5.94 -15.98
C LYS A 121 -0.69 -7.15 -16.10
N SER A 122 0.56 -6.97 -15.72
CA SER A 122 1.51 -8.06 -15.63
C SER A 122 1.23 -8.77 -14.31
N PHE A 123 0.57 -9.92 -14.40
CA PHE A 123 0.54 -10.90 -13.32
C PHE A 123 1.99 -11.24 -12.97
N GLY A 124 2.44 -10.86 -11.76
CA GLY A 124 3.71 -11.31 -11.19
C GLY A 124 4.96 -10.47 -11.47
N SER A 125 4.94 -9.41 -12.29
CA SER A 125 6.12 -8.54 -12.44
C SER A 125 6.37 -7.75 -11.15
N HIS A 126 7.34 -8.21 -10.37
CA HIS A 126 7.93 -7.44 -9.28
C HIS A 126 8.74 -6.29 -9.89
N LYS A 127 8.06 -5.25 -10.37
CA LYS A 127 8.71 -4.04 -10.82
C LYS A 127 9.59 -3.52 -9.68
N ARG A 128 10.89 -3.37 -9.97
CA ARG A 128 11.86 -2.77 -9.05
C ARG A 128 11.41 -1.34 -8.78
N GLY A 129 11.40 -0.96 -7.51
CA GLY A 129 10.86 0.32 -7.07
C GLY A 129 11.12 0.54 -5.60
N THR A 130 10.68 1.69 -5.11
CA THR A 130 10.82 2.08 -3.71
C THR A 130 9.58 1.67 -2.96
N ASN A 131 9.73 0.73 -2.01
CA ASN A 131 8.66 0.37 -1.10
C ASN A 131 8.42 1.54 -0.13
N LEU A 132 7.17 1.93 0.04
CA LEU A 132 6.78 3.08 0.84
C LEU A 132 6.37 2.72 2.27
N LEU A 133 6.11 1.45 2.55
CA LEU A 133 5.52 1.00 3.81
C LEU A 133 6.31 1.47 5.04
N SER A 134 7.63 1.34 5.01
CA SER A 134 8.53 1.67 6.12
C SER A 134 8.62 3.16 6.44
N TYR A 135 8.12 4.03 5.57
CA TYR A 135 8.19 5.49 5.77
C TYR A 135 7.06 6.03 6.65
N TYR A 136 6.02 5.24 6.89
CA TYR A 136 4.88 5.65 7.73
C TYR A 136 4.37 4.54 8.67
N LEU A 137 4.90 3.31 8.57
CA LEU A 137 4.62 2.23 9.51
C LEU A 137 5.88 1.86 10.29
N GLU A 138 5.84 2.09 11.60
CA GLU A 138 6.94 1.81 12.51
C GLU A 138 6.38 1.40 13.88
N ASN A 139 7.05 0.49 14.59
CA ASN A 139 6.74 0.16 16.00
C ASN A 139 5.24 -0.14 16.29
N ASN A 140 4.59 -0.90 15.41
CA ASN A 140 3.15 -1.22 15.46
C ASN A 140 2.22 0.01 15.42
N GLN A 141 2.66 1.10 14.81
CA GLN A 141 1.94 2.36 14.65
C GLN A 141 1.97 2.81 13.19
N CYS A 142 0.90 3.48 12.75
CA CYS A 142 0.81 4.09 11.44
C CYS A 142 0.70 5.61 11.58
N PHE A 143 1.70 6.31 11.06
CA PHE A 143 1.87 7.75 11.18
C PHE A 143 1.08 8.55 10.13
N LEU A 144 0.36 7.89 9.22
CA LEU A 144 -0.57 8.58 8.29
C LEU A 144 -1.72 9.29 9.02
N THR A 145 -2.05 8.89 10.25
CA THR A 145 -2.99 9.65 11.10
C THR A 145 -2.39 10.92 11.70
N GLY A 146 -1.07 11.08 11.57
CA GLY A 146 -0.24 12.19 12.00
C GLY A 146 0.40 12.04 13.37
N ASN A 147 1.50 12.74 13.59
CA ASN A 147 2.31 12.62 14.82
C ASN A 147 1.57 13.10 16.08
N ARG A 148 0.62 14.03 15.93
CA ARG A 148 -0.21 14.56 17.03
C ARG A 148 -1.41 13.68 17.36
N SER A 149 -1.69 12.65 16.57
CA SER A 149 -2.79 11.73 16.85
C SER A 149 -2.53 10.91 18.12
N SER A 150 -3.60 10.34 18.69
CA SER A 150 -3.46 9.44 19.84
C SER A 150 -2.77 8.13 19.43
N TYR A 151 -2.07 7.49 20.39
CA TYR A 151 -1.49 6.16 20.17
C TYR A 151 -2.54 5.15 19.67
N LEU A 152 -3.77 5.23 20.19
CA LEU A 152 -4.87 4.36 19.78
C LEU A 152 -5.23 4.55 18.30
N HIS A 153 -5.29 5.78 17.80
CA HIS A 153 -5.55 6.04 16.38
C HIS A 153 -4.42 5.48 15.50
N ARG A 154 -3.15 5.72 15.86
CA ARG A 154 -2.01 5.14 15.12
C ARG A 154 -2.03 3.62 15.11
N LYS A 155 -2.39 2.99 16.23
CA LYS A 155 -2.51 1.53 16.34
C LYS A 155 -3.67 0.98 15.52
N ASN A 156 -4.83 1.62 15.55
CA ASN A 156 -5.98 1.22 14.73
C ASN A 156 -5.66 1.35 13.23
N MET A 157 -5.00 2.43 12.83
CA MET A 157 -4.55 2.63 11.46
C MET A 157 -3.48 1.61 11.05
N PHE A 158 -2.61 1.20 11.98
CA PHE A 158 -1.66 0.11 11.76
C PHE A 158 -2.36 -1.23 11.52
N ILE A 159 -3.43 -1.55 12.27
CA ILE A 159 -4.22 -2.78 12.07
C ILE A 159 -4.79 -2.83 10.65
N LEU A 160 -5.40 -1.73 10.20
CA LEU A 160 -5.95 -1.62 8.85
C LEU A 160 -4.87 -1.75 7.76
N ALA A 161 -3.74 -1.06 7.93
CA ALA A 161 -2.62 -1.16 7.01
C ALA A 161 -2.10 -2.60 6.95
N ARG A 162 -1.87 -3.23 8.11
CA ARG A 162 -1.40 -4.62 8.21
C ARG A 162 -2.35 -5.57 7.48
N PHE A 163 -3.66 -5.38 7.59
CA PHE A 163 -4.64 -6.15 6.82
C PHE A 163 -4.46 -5.93 5.32
N ALA A 164 -4.40 -4.69 4.84
CA ALA A 164 -4.26 -4.37 3.41
C ALA A 164 -3.02 -5.03 2.76
N PHE A 165 -1.92 -5.16 3.51
CA PHE A 165 -0.69 -5.83 3.04
C PHE A 165 -0.62 -7.33 3.33
N SER A 166 -1.59 -7.88 4.06
CA SER A 166 -1.61 -9.32 4.41
C SER A 166 -2.06 -10.18 3.22
N PRO A 167 -1.71 -11.48 3.20
CA PRO A 167 -2.31 -12.44 2.27
C PRO A 167 -3.84 -12.51 2.38
N MET A 168 -4.40 -12.23 3.56
CA MET A 168 -5.85 -12.26 3.78
C MET A 168 -6.58 -11.22 2.94
N ALA A 169 -5.96 -10.07 2.65
CA ALA A 169 -6.54 -9.07 1.75
C ALA A 169 -6.78 -9.60 0.33
N ALA A 170 -6.01 -10.59 -0.13
CA ALA A 170 -6.25 -11.23 -1.43
C ALA A 170 -7.47 -12.15 -1.40
N VAL A 171 -7.76 -12.76 -0.24
CA VAL A 171 -8.93 -13.64 -0.05
C VAL A 171 -10.19 -12.81 0.22
N ALA A 172 -10.07 -11.76 1.02
CA ALA A 172 -11.11 -10.79 1.33
C ALA A 172 -11.05 -9.59 0.37
N SER A 173 -11.04 -9.86 -0.94
CA SER A 173 -10.91 -8.82 -1.98
C SER A 173 -12.01 -7.76 -1.94
N GLY A 174 -13.18 -8.07 -1.36
CA GLY A 174 -14.24 -7.09 -1.11
C GLY A 174 -13.91 -6.06 -0.03
N PHE A 175 -12.85 -6.26 0.77
CA PHE A 175 -12.40 -5.35 1.82
C PHE A 175 -11.04 -4.71 1.49
N SER A 176 -10.41 -5.10 0.38
CA SER A 176 -9.10 -4.59 0.00
C SER A 176 -8.93 -4.61 -1.51
N SER A 177 -8.58 -3.45 -2.05
CA SER A 177 -8.26 -3.26 -3.45
C SER A 177 -6.86 -2.70 -3.62
N ARG A 178 -6.37 -2.74 -4.86
CA ARG A 178 -5.09 -2.15 -5.24
C ARG A 178 -5.30 -1.09 -6.30
N TYR A 179 -4.88 0.13 -6.01
CA TYR A 179 -4.96 1.26 -6.93
C TYR A 179 -3.58 1.60 -7.47
N THR A 180 -3.52 2.08 -8.70
CA THR A 180 -2.27 2.59 -9.27
C THR A 180 -2.54 3.95 -9.88
N VAL A 181 -1.83 4.96 -9.37
CA VAL A 181 -1.86 6.32 -9.91
C VAL A 181 -0.75 6.45 -10.94
N ASN A 182 -1.11 6.91 -12.12
CA ASN A 182 -0.18 7.23 -13.19
C ASN A 182 0.30 8.67 -13.03
N LEU A 183 1.61 8.88 -12.88
CA LEU A 183 2.23 10.20 -12.76
C LEU A 183 2.88 10.65 -14.08
N SER A 184 2.59 9.97 -15.20
CA SER A 184 3.17 10.28 -16.51
C SER A 184 2.88 11.70 -16.98
N GLU A 185 1.69 12.19 -16.66
CA GLU A 185 1.19 13.53 -17.02
C GLU A 185 1.76 14.63 -16.13
N CYS A 186 2.51 14.29 -15.09
CA CYS A 186 3.19 15.28 -14.28
C CYS A 186 4.32 15.94 -15.07
N GLU A 187 4.19 17.26 -15.22
CA GLU A 187 5.21 18.11 -15.80
C GLU A 187 6.34 18.37 -14.80
N PRO A 188 7.59 18.53 -15.27
CA PRO A 188 8.69 18.90 -14.41
C PRO A 188 8.46 20.22 -13.67
N GLU A 189 8.99 20.33 -12.46
CA GLU A 189 8.99 21.51 -11.58
C GLU A 189 7.59 21.98 -11.12
N LYS A 190 6.53 21.24 -11.45
CA LYS A 190 5.17 21.47 -10.94
C LYS A 190 4.85 20.54 -9.78
N ASP A 191 4.11 21.07 -8.81
CA ASP A 191 3.63 20.30 -7.66
C ASP A 191 2.25 19.69 -7.95
N TYR A 192 2.17 18.37 -7.79
CA TYR A 192 0.93 17.62 -7.90
C TYR A 192 0.58 16.96 -6.57
N GLY A 193 -0.71 16.90 -6.25
CA GLY A 193 -1.24 16.19 -5.10
C GLY A 193 -2.02 14.95 -5.51
N VAL A 194 -1.84 13.85 -4.76
CA VAL A 194 -2.73 12.68 -4.84
C VAL A 194 -3.69 12.74 -3.67
N PHE A 195 -4.98 12.90 -3.95
CA PHE A 195 -6.04 13.07 -2.97
C PHE A 195 -6.94 11.84 -2.90
N THR A 196 -7.45 11.55 -1.70
CA THR A 196 -8.62 10.68 -1.53
C THR A 196 -9.85 11.40 -2.09
N GLY A 197 -10.47 10.88 -3.14
CA GLY A 197 -11.69 11.45 -3.71
C GLY A 197 -12.94 11.06 -2.92
N SER A 198 -14.04 11.78 -3.18
CA SER A 198 -15.37 11.58 -2.57
C SER A 198 -16.06 10.27 -2.96
N GLU A 199 -15.63 9.61 -4.05
CA GLU A 199 -16.20 8.37 -4.60
C GLU A 199 -15.14 7.24 -4.65
N ASP A 200 -14.54 6.91 -3.50
CA ASP A 200 -13.68 5.74 -3.27
C ASP A 200 -12.41 5.61 -4.14
N GLY A 201 -12.01 6.69 -4.81
CA GLY A 201 -10.86 6.72 -5.71
C GLY A 201 -9.70 7.61 -5.24
N LEU A 202 -8.56 7.49 -5.94
CA LEU A 202 -7.45 8.43 -5.83
C LEU A 202 -7.45 9.38 -7.03
N VAL A 203 -7.34 10.68 -6.77
CA VAL A 203 -7.34 11.72 -7.82
C VAL A 203 -6.01 12.47 -7.79
N LEU A 204 -5.36 12.56 -8.95
CA LEU A 204 -4.19 13.39 -9.16
C LEU A 204 -4.65 14.82 -9.54
N ARG A 205 -4.16 15.85 -8.84
CA ARG A 205 -4.48 17.26 -9.11
C ARG A 205 -3.21 18.09 -9.13
N LEU A 206 -3.14 19.09 -10.01
CA LEU A 206 -2.11 20.14 -9.95
C LEU A 206 -2.40 21.06 -8.76
N GLN A 207 -1.36 21.48 -8.03
CA GLN A 207 -1.46 22.42 -6.90
C GLN A 207 -1.05 23.84 -7.28
#